data_AF-A0A7V9CIJ0-F1
#
_entry.id   AF-A0A7V9CIJ0-F1
#
_cell.length_a   1.000
_cell.length_b   1.000
_cell.length_c   1.000
_cell.angle_alpha   90.00
_cell.angle_beta   90.00
_cell.angle_gamma   90.00
#
_symmetry.space_group_name_H-M   'P 1'
#
loop_
_entity.id
_entity.type
_entity.pdbx_description
1 polymer ?
#
loop_
_entity_poly.entity_id
_entity_poly.type
_entity_poly.pdbx_seq_one_letter_code
_entity_poly.pdbx_strand_id
1 'polypeptide(L)'
;MADELAFLAAECDFLGADWIGPRLLRAYQQQSGDQPAAELWAFYKSYRACVRAKVAALRAGQLQGEPQEAAAKEAQQHLALADKYTAPWLQPLVLAVGGLSGTGKTTLAAALTEALGAELLRTDVLRQELFGAGSHAAEADGGIYRREAPSRFVQSCIAARRRCTPTAFPWCSTAPFPRSTN
;
A
#
# COMPACT_ATOMS: atom_id res chain seq x y z
N MET A 1 -9.54 -23.06 15.00
CA MET A 1 -9.72 -23.25 13.55
C MET A 1 -9.15 -22.13 12.70
N ALA A 2 -9.69 -20.90 12.66
CA ALA A 2 -9.18 -19.85 11.76
C ALA A 2 -7.67 -19.56 11.94
N ASP A 3 -7.19 -19.49 13.18
CA ASP A 3 -5.78 -19.31 13.53
C ASP A 3 -4.89 -20.47 13.03
N GLU A 4 -5.31 -21.73 13.22
CA GLU A 4 -4.53 -22.91 12.79
C GLU A 4 -4.44 -23.01 11.27
N LEU A 5 -5.54 -22.72 10.58
CA LEU A 5 -5.57 -22.68 9.12
C LEU A 5 -4.70 -21.54 8.58
N ALA A 6 -4.76 -20.37 9.22
CA ALA A 6 -3.91 -19.24 8.88
C ALA A 6 -2.43 -19.54 9.14
N PHE A 7 -2.11 -20.24 10.23
CA PHE A 7 -0.76 -20.70 10.51
C PHE A 7 -0.26 -21.65 9.41
N LEU A 8 -1.03 -22.68 9.06
CA LEU A 8 -0.67 -23.59 7.97
C LEU A 8 -0.45 -22.84 6.65
N ALA A 9 -1.36 -21.92 6.31
CA ALA A 9 -1.23 -21.10 5.11
C ALA A 9 0.02 -20.20 5.14
N ALA A 10 0.37 -19.61 6.28
CA ALA A 10 1.57 -18.78 6.42
C ALA A 10 2.86 -19.61 6.28
N GLU A 11 2.89 -20.84 6.79
CA GLU A 11 4.04 -21.74 6.60
C GLU A 11 4.16 -22.18 5.13
N CYS A 12 3.05 -22.46 4.45
CA CYS A 12 3.07 -22.74 3.01
C CYS A 12 3.60 -21.56 2.22
N ASP A 13 3.17 -20.33 2.52
CA ASP A 13 3.71 -19.12 1.89
C ASP A 13 5.22 -18.98 2.12
N PHE A 14 5.70 -19.25 3.34
CA PHE A 14 7.13 -19.21 3.68
C PHE A 14 7.95 -20.22 2.87
N LEU A 15 7.40 -21.40 2.62
CA LEU A 15 8.00 -22.44 1.78
C LEU A 15 7.84 -22.18 0.26
N GLY A 16 7.23 -21.06 -0.14
CA GLY A 16 7.01 -20.71 -1.55
C GLY A 16 5.80 -21.39 -2.20
N ALA A 17 4.91 -21.98 -1.41
CA ALA A 17 3.68 -22.64 -1.84
C ALA A 17 2.42 -21.80 -1.52
N ASP A 18 2.45 -20.52 -1.89
CA ASP A 18 1.41 -19.53 -1.55
C ASP A 18 0.03 -19.79 -2.17
N TRP A 19 -0.05 -20.69 -3.15
CA TRP A 19 -1.29 -21.17 -3.74
C TRP A 19 -2.12 -22.06 -2.79
N ILE A 20 -1.51 -22.65 -1.75
CA ILE A 20 -2.18 -23.58 -0.83
C ILE A 20 -3.17 -22.82 0.07
N GLY A 21 -2.76 -21.69 0.65
CA GLY A 21 -3.58 -20.92 1.58
C GLY A 21 -4.97 -20.55 1.04
N PRO A 22 -5.09 -19.97 -0.17
CA PRO A 22 -6.38 -19.67 -0.79
C PRO A 22 -7.24 -20.90 -1.05
N ARG A 23 -6.64 -22.04 -1.42
CA ARG A 23 -7.39 -23.30 -1.64
C ARG A 23 -7.90 -23.87 -0.32
N LEU A 24 -7.07 -23.84 0.72
CA LEU A 24 -7.42 -24.29 2.06
C LEU A 24 -8.59 -23.47 2.62
N LEU A 25 -8.51 -22.14 2.53
CA LEU A 25 -9.57 -21.26 3.00
C LEU A 25 -10.89 -21.52 2.27
N ARG A 26 -10.84 -21.67 0.94
CA ARG A 26 -12.03 -21.99 0.15
C ARG A 26 -12.65 -23.34 0.54
N ALA A 27 -11.82 -24.37 0.70
CA ALA A 27 -12.29 -25.69 1.10
C ALA A 27 -12.94 -25.66 2.49
N TYR A 28 -12.32 -24.95 3.45
CA TYR A 28 -12.90 -24.72 4.76
C TYR A 28 -14.27 -24.03 4.66
N GLN A 29 -14.36 -22.91 3.95
CA GLN A 29 -15.62 -22.15 3.78
C GLN A 29 -16.74 -23.01 3.18
N GLN A 30 -16.41 -23.89 2.24
CA GLN A 30 -17.38 -24.80 1.61
C GLN A 30 -17.87 -25.90 2.55
N GLN A 31 -17.00 -26.43 3.43
CA GLN A 31 -17.35 -27.54 4.32
C GLN A 31 -17.98 -27.11 5.64
N SER A 32 -17.49 -26.01 6.23
CA SER A 32 -17.96 -25.53 7.52
C SER A 32 -19.17 -24.58 7.40
N GLY A 33 -19.35 -23.95 6.24
CA GLY A 33 -20.29 -22.84 6.04
C GLY A 33 -19.85 -21.53 6.72
N ASP A 34 -18.72 -21.54 7.44
CA ASP A 34 -18.15 -20.37 8.11
C ASP A 34 -17.37 -19.52 7.11
N GLN A 35 -17.56 -18.21 7.17
CA GLN A 35 -16.94 -17.24 6.27
C GLN A 35 -16.15 -16.23 7.08
N PRO A 36 -14.93 -16.59 7.54
CA PRO A 36 -14.11 -15.67 8.30
C PRO A 36 -13.77 -14.44 7.43
N ALA A 37 -13.85 -13.27 8.05
CA ALA A 37 -13.47 -12.01 7.42
C ALA A 37 -12.03 -12.07 6.89
N ALA A 38 -11.78 -11.43 5.75
CA ALA A 38 -10.46 -11.41 5.13
C ALA A 38 -9.41 -10.77 6.05
N GLU A 39 -9.84 -9.79 6.85
CA GLU A 39 -9.07 -9.13 7.89
C GLU A 39 -8.72 -10.11 9.01
N LEU A 40 -9.66 -10.94 9.46
CA LEU A 40 -9.34 -11.93 10.51
C LEU A 40 -8.32 -12.95 10.00
N TRP A 41 -8.45 -13.38 8.74
CA TRP A 41 -7.49 -14.28 8.11
C TRP A 41 -6.09 -13.66 7.99
N ALA A 42 -6.00 -12.44 7.46
CA ALA A 42 -4.74 -11.71 7.33
C ALA A 42 -4.12 -11.40 8.71
N PHE A 43 -4.94 -11.14 9.73
CA PHE A 43 -4.49 -10.92 11.10
C PHE A 43 -3.73 -12.12 11.64
N TYR A 44 -4.35 -13.30 11.60
CA TYR A 44 -3.71 -14.50 12.12
C TYR A 44 -2.47 -14.89 11.33
N LYS A 45 -2.46 -14.70 10.00
CA LYS A 45 -1.26 -14.92 9.20
C LYS A 45 -0.12 -13.98 9.61
N SER A 46 -0.41 -12.69 9.79
CA SER A 46 0.57 -11.70 10.24
C SER A 46 1.08 -11.99 11.66
N TYR A 47 0.18 -12.25 12.59
CA TYR A 47 0.50 -12.62 13.97
C TYR A 47 1.43 -13.84 14.02
N ARG A 48 1.11 -14.91 13.28
CA ARG A 48 1.91 -16.13 13.25
C ARG A 48 3.28 -15.92 12.62
N ALA A 49 3.36 -15.15 11.53
CA ALA A 49 4.63 -14.76 10.93
C ALA A 49 5.49 -13.96 11.91
N CYS A 50 4.92 -13.02 12.67
CA CYS A 50 5.63 -12.29 13.73
C CYS A 50 6.15 -13.23 14.85
N VAL A 51 5.36 -14.21 15.26
CA VAL A 51 5.79 -15.21 16.25
C VAL A 51 6.98 -16.02 15.72
N ARG A 52 6.92 -16.49 14.47
CA ARG A 52 8.04 -17.20 13.82
C ARG A 52 9.29 -16.34 13.72
N ALA A 53 9.13 -15.09 13.29
CA ALA A 53 10.23 -14.12 13.24
C ALA A 53 10.90 -13.95 14.61
N LYS A 54 10.11 -13.77 15.68
CA LYS A 54 10.62 -13.65 17.05
C LYS A 54 11.42 -14.88 17.47
N VAL A 55 10.90 -16.09 17.21
CA VAL A 55 11.59 -17.34 17.57
C VAL A 55 12.90 -17.48 16.79
N ALA A 56 12.90 -17.21 15.49
CA ALA A 56 14.11 -17.24 14.67
C ALA A 56 15.16 -16.21 15.14
N ALA A 57 14.72 -15.01 15.52
CA ALA A 57 15.60 -13.97 16.07
C ALA A 57 16.20 -14.35 17.43
N LEU A 58 15.40 -14.93 18.33
CA LEU A 58 15.89 -15.45 19.61
C LEU A 58 16.91 -16.58 19.40
N ARG A 59 16.64 -17.48 18.46
CA ARG A 59 17.57 -18.56 18.06
C ARG A 59 18.87 -17.99 17.49
N ALA A 60 18.80 -16.95 16.66
CA ALA A 60 19.99 -16.27 16.14
C ALA A 60 20.88 -15.72 17.27
N GLY A 61 20.28 -15.18 18.35
CA GLY A 61 21.01 -14.70 19.53
C GLY A 61 21.71 -15.80 20.36
N GLN A 62 21.43 -17.07 20.10
CA GLN A 62 22.02 -18.23 20.79
C GLN A 62 23.06 -18.97 19.92
N LEU A 63 23.21 -18.59 18.64
CA LEU A 63 24.08 -19.22 17.67
C LEU A 63 25.28 -18.33 17.35
N GLN A 64 26.29 -18.89 16.66
CA GLN A 64 27.45 -18.16 16.16
C GLN A 64 27.79 -18.59 14.74
N GLY A 65 28.35 -17.66 13.95
CA GLY A 65 28.78 -17.91 12.57
C GLY A 65 27.60 -18.13 11.60
N GLU A 66 27.81 -18.97 10.58
CA GLU A 66 26.81 -19.27 9.53
C GLU A 66 25.40 -19.60 10.06
N PRO A 67 25.21 -20.46 11.11
CA PRO A 67 23.88 -20.71 11.67
C PRO A 67 23.17 -19.48 12.25
N GLN A 68 23.92 -18.53 12.80
CA GLN A 68 23.35 -17.27 13.31
C GLN A 68 22.81 -16.42 12.16
N GLU A 69 23.59 -16.29 11.08
CA GLU A 69 23.19 -15.53 9.90
C GLU A 69 21.97 -16.14 9.21
N ALA A 70 21.95 -17.47 9.06
CA ALA A 70 20.80 -18.19 8.53
C ALA A 70 19.52 -17.95 9.37
N ALA A 71 19.62 -18.02 10.70
CA ALA A 71 18.49 -17.77 11.58
C ALA A 71 18.03 -16.29 11.56
N ALA A 72 18.97 -15.34 11.44
CA ALA A 72 18.63 -13.93 11.27
C ALA A 72 17.91 -13.66 9.95
N LYS A 73 18.34 -14.31 8.86
CA LYS A 73 17.69 -14.23 7.55
C LYS A 73 16.28 -14.82 7.58
N GLU A 74 16.10 -15.98 8.22
CA GLU A 74 14.79 -16.59 8.44
C GLU A 74 13.85 -15.63 9.20
N ALA A 75 14.36 -14.96 10.24
CA ALA A 75 13.58 -13.96 10.97
C ALA A 75 13.12 -12.80 10.08
N GLN A 76 14.00 -12.27 9.23
CA GLN A 76 13.67 -11.22 8.27
C GLN A 76 12.64 -11.67 7.24
N GLN A 77 12.74 -12.90 6.74
CA GLN A 77 11.79 -13.46 5.79
C GLN A 77 10.38 -13.57 6.39
N HIS A 78 10.28 -14.02 7.64
CA HIS A 78 9.00 -14.05 8.35
C HIS A 78 8.43 -12.64 8.61
N LEU A 79 9.26 -11.65 8.95
CA LEU A 79 8.80 -10.25 9.05
C LEU A 79 8.26 -9.72 7.72
N ALA A 80 8.95 -10.01 6.62
CA ALA A 80 8.48 -9.60 5.29
C ALA A 80 7.12 -10.22 4.93
N LEU A 81 6.85 -11.47 5.35
CA LEU A 81 5.53 -12.08 5.23
C LEU A 81 4.50 -11.37 6.11
N ALA A 82 4.85 -11.05 7.36
CA ALA A 82 3.95 -10.33 8.26
C ALA A 82 3.51 -8.98 7.67
N ASP A 83 4.45 -8.25 7.06
CA ASP A 83 4.19 -6.99 6.34
C ASP A 83 3.34 -7.21 5.08
N LYS A 84 3.61 -8.27 4.31
CA LYS A 84 2.79 -8.64 3.14
C LYS A 84 1.32 -8.84 3.52
N TYR A 85 1.06 -9.45 4.67
CA TYR A 85 -0.31 -9.71 5.13
C TYR A 85 -1.04 -8.47 5.63
N THR A 86 -0.32 -7.46 6.14
CA THR A 86 -0.93 -6.20 6.60
C THR A 86 -1.05 -5.15 5.49
N ALA A 87 -0.34 -5.31 4.37
CA ALA A 87 -0.37 -4.40 3.24
C ALA A 87 -1.80 -4.04 2.74
N PRO A 88 -2.78 -4.97 2.68
CA PRO A 88 -4.15 -4.64 2.28
C PRO A 88 -4.88 -3.72 3.28
N TRP A 89 -4.50 -3.69 4.55
CA TRP A 89 -5.14 -2.83 5.57
C TRP A 89 -4.52 -1.44 5.63
N LEU A 90 -3.30 -1.34 5.11
CA LEU A 90 -2.52 -0.11 5.07
C LEU A 90 -2.82 0.68 3.80
N GLN A 91 -3.94 0.44 3.09
CA GLN A 91 -4.22 1.10 1.80
C GLN A 91 -4.40 2.61 1.99
N PRO A 92 -3.45 3.44 1.50
CA PRO A 92 -3.61 4.88 1.50
C PRO A 92 -4.73 5.21 0.51
N LEU A 93 -5.85 5.72 1.03
CA LEU A 93 -6.87 6.29 0.17
C LEU A 93 -6.31 7.61 -0.42
N VAL A 94 -6.48 7.78 -1.73
CA VAL A 94 -6.12 8.98 -2.49
C VAL A 94 -7.36 9.42 -3.27
N LEU A 95 -7.81 10.64 -3.05
CA LEU A 95 -9.06 11.22 -3.55
C LEU A 95 -8.77 12.22 -4.67
N ALA A 96 -8.91 11.85 -5.94
CA ALA A 96 -8.70 12.79 -7.04
C ALA A 96 -9.89 13.74 -7.29
N VAL A 97 -9.75 15.04 -7.02
CA VAL A 97 -10.66 16.15 -7.33
C VAL A 97 -10.31 16.80 -8.69
N GLY A 98 -10.92 16.34 -9.78
CA GLY A 98 -10.74 16.88 -11.14
C GLY A 98 -11.84 17.86 -11.61
N GLY A 99 -11.62 18.58 -12.72
CA GLY A 99 -12.60 19.53 -13.30
C GLY A 99 -12.00 20.73 -14.05
N LEU A 100 -12.81 21.52 -14.76
CA LEU A 100 -12.39 22.70 -15.56
C LEU A 100 -11.96 23.92 -14.70
N SER A 101 -11.07 24.79 -15.19
CA SER A 101 -10.65 25.99 -14.43
C SER A 101 -11.87 26.81 -13.96
N GLY A 102 -11.86 27.29 -12.72
CA GLY A 102 -12.97 28.05 -12.12
C GLY A 102 -14.10 27.21 -11.48
N THR A 103 -14.10 25.88 -11.56
CA THR A 103 -15.18 25.03 -10.98
C THR A 103 -15.06 24.76 -9.47
N GLY A 104 -14.31 25.58 -8.71
CA GLY A 104 -14.22 25.43 -7.25
C GLY A 104 -13.45 24.20 -6.72
N LYS A 105 -12.63 23.53 -7.54
CA LYS A 105 -11.82 22.37 -7.10
C LYS A 105 -10.97 22.64 -5.86
N THR A 106 -10.36 23.81 -5.79
CA THR A 106 -9.52 24.21 -4.65
C THR A 106 -10.38 24.35 -3.39
N THR A 107 -11.58 24.91 -3.52
CA THR A 107 -12.55 25.04 -2.42
C THR A 107 -13.03 23.68 -1.94
N LEU A 108 -13.38 22.76 -2.86
CA LEU A 108 -13.78 21.40 -2.52
C LEU A 108 -12.63 20.61 -1.89
N ALA A 109 -11.42 20.72 -2.43
CA ALA A 109 -10.25 20.04 -1.89
C ALA A 109 -9.90 20.55 -0.48
N ALA A 110 -10.00 21.85 -0.23
CA ALA A 110 -9.80 22.42 1.10
C ALA A 110 -10.85 21.92 2.10
N ALA A 111 -12.14 21.90 1.72
CA ALA A 111 -13.21 21.39 2.57
C ALA A 111 -13.05 19.90 2.90
N LEU A 112 -12.65 19.08 1.91
CA LEU A 112 -12.35 17.65 2.12
C LEU A 112 -11.11 17.45 3.01
N THR A 113 -10.10 18.30 2.87
CA THR A 113 -8.89 18.25 3.70
C THR A 113 -9.23 18.48 5.17
N GLU A 114 -10.04 19.49 5.46
CA GLU A 114 -10.51 19.80 6.82
C GLU A 114 -11.40 18.69 7.39
N ALA A 115 -12.38 18.21 6.60
CA ALA A 115 -13.32 17.20 7.06
C ALA A 115 -12.68 15.82 7.31
N LEU A 116 -11.64 15.47 6.55
CA LEU A 116 -10.98 14.16 6.62
C LEU A 116 -9.65 14.18 7.39
N GLY A 117 -9.18 15.35 7.83
CA GLY A 117 -7.83 15.48 8.40
C GLY A 117 -6.73 15.06 7.42
N ALA A 118 -6.99 15.21 6.13
CA ALA A 118 -6.10 14.79 5.06
C ALA A 118 -4.98 15.81 4.84
N GLU A 119 -3.91 15.41 4.16
CA GLU A 119 -2.92 16.35 3.63
C GLU A 119 -3.34 16.75 2.21
N LEU A 120 -3.35 18.06 1.95
CA LEU A 120 -3.69 18.58 0.63
C LEU A 120 -2.45 18.59 -0.27
N LEU A 121 -2.46 17.73 -1.29
CA LEU A 121 -1.49 17.81 -2.36
C LEU A 121 -2.00 18.62 -3.55
N ARG A 122 -1.13 19.51 -4.01
CA ARG A 122 -1.33 20.32 -5.20
C ARG A 122 -0.54 19.75 -6.36
N THR A 123 -1.25 19.24 -7.38
CA THR A 123 -0.63 18.60 -8.56
C THR A 123 0.31 19.55 -9.30
N ASP A 124 0.03 20.85 -9.32
CA ASP A 124 0.87 21.88 -9.91
C ASP A 124 2.20 22.08 -9.17
N VAL A 125 2.16 22.09 -7.83
CA VAL A 125 3.36 22.17 -6.99
C VAL A 125 4.20 20.90 -7.11
N LEU A 126 3.57 19.74 -7.01
CA LEU A 126 4.26 18.45 -7.18
C LEU A 126 4.87 18.29 -8.56
N ARG A 127 4.23 18.82 -9.61
CA ARG A 127 4.79 18.81 -10.96
C ARG A 127 6.05 19.67 -11.05
N GLN A 128 6.07 20.82 -10.39
CA GLN A 128 7.26 21.67 -10.32
C GLN A 128 8.39 21.02 -9.51
N GLU A 129 8.08 20.37 -8.39
CA GLU A 129 9.05 19.69 -7.54
C GLU A 129 9.66 18.44 -8.19
N LEU A 130 8.84 17.65 -8.90
CA LEU A 130 9.27 16.38 -9.51
C LEU A 130 9.97 16.56 -10.86
N PHE A 131 9.68 17.64 -11.58
CA PHE A 131 10.19 17.85 -12.95
C PHE A 131 10.96 19.16 -13.15
N GLY A 132 11.14 19.96 -12.10
CA GLY A 132 11.89 21.21 -12.12
C GLY A 132 11.17 22.39 -12.78
N ALA A 133 11.50 23.61 -12.36
CA ALA A 133 10.96 24.88 -12.83
C ALA A 133 11.44 25.29 -14.25
N GLY A 134 11.53 24.33 -15.18
CA GLY A 134 12.08 24.51 -16.52
C GLY A 134 11.07 24.42 -17.67
N SER A 135 9.76 24.53 -17.40
CA SER A 135 8.72 24.51 -18.43
C SER A 135 7.81 25.74 -18.36
N HIS A 136 8.42 26.92 -18.30
CA HIS A 136 7.71 28.16 -18.60
C HIS A 136 8.26 28.80 -19.87
N ALA A 137 7.31 29.04 -20.80
CA ALA A 137 7.42 29.56 -22.17
C ALA A 137 7.88 28.51 -23.20
N ALA A 138 7.14 28.18 -24.26
CA ALA A 138 5.92 28.70 -24.88
C ALA A 138 5.32 27.51 -25.68
N GLU A 139 4.02 27.32 -25.84
CA GLU A 139 3.16 28.01 -26.79
C GLU A 139 1.74 27.47 -26.58
N ALA A 140 0.76 28.24 -27.03
CA ALA A 140 -0.65 27.86 -27.07
C ALA A 140 -0.91 26.72 -28.07
N ASP A 141 -0.43 25.51 -27.80
CA ASP A 141 -1.00 24.25 -28.30
C ASP A 141 -0.37 23.05 -27.55
N GLY A 142 -1.17 22.27 -26.83
CA GLY A 142 -0.83 20.91 -26.36
C GLY A 142 0.35 20.67 -25.39
N GLY A 143 1.11 21.67 -24.96
CA GLY A 143 2.47 21.50 -24.40
C GLY A 143 2.67 20.96 -22.96
N ILE A 144 1.62 20.76 -22.15
CA ILE A 144 1.77 20.22 -20.77
C ILE A 144 0.86 18.99 -20.55
N TYR A 145 0.06 18.63 -21.55
CA TYR A 145 -0.89 17.53 -21.51
C TYR A 145 -0.38 16.35 -22.34
N ARG A 146 0.93 16.08 -22.32
CA ARG A 146 1.48 14.86 -22.88
C ARG A 146 1.17 13.74 -21.89
N ARG A 147 0.46 12.69 -22.36
CA ARG A 147 0.11 11.47 -21.60
C ARG A 147 1.34 10.92 -20.87
N GLU A 148 1.54 11.29 -19.62
CA GLU A 148 2.63 10.78 -18.78
C GLU A 148 2.09 9.82 -17.72
N ALA A 149 2.88 8.76 -17.49
CA ALA A 149 2.47 7.52 -16.87
C ALA A 149 1.85 7.74 -15.47
N PRO A 150 0.53 7.48 -15.30
CA PRO A 150 -0.17 7.62 -14.01
C PRO A 150 0.54 6.92 -12.86
N SER A 151 1.29 5.87 -13.16
CA SER A 151 2.07 5.08 -12.20
C SER A 151 3.15 5.87 -11.47
N ARG A 152 3.90 6.77 -12.12
CA ARG A 152 5.00 7.52 -11.46
C ARG A 152 4.49 8.61 -10.52
N PHE A 153 3.41 9.28 -10.90
CA PHE A 153 2.75 10.29 -10.05
C PHE A 153 2.11 9.61 -8.82
N VAL A 154 1.38 8.53 -9.04
CA VAL A 154 0.80 7.72 -7.96
C VAL A 154 1.90 7.13 -7.07
N GLN A 155 3.00 6.62 -7.63
CA GLN A 155 4.15 6.13 -6.84
C GLN A 155 4.84 7.22 -6.04
N SER A 156 4.97 8.43 -6.58
CA SER A 156 5.55 9.57 -5.84
C SER A 156 4.65 10.01 -4.69
N CYS A 157 3.32 10.04 -4.91
CA CYS A 157 2.33 10.29 -3.85
C CYS A 157 2.36 9.20 -2.77
N ILE A 158 2.51 7.93 -3.16
CA ILE A 158 2.68 6.79 -2.24
C ILE A 158 4.01 6.88 -1.48
N ALA A 159 5.10 7.33 -2.12
CA ALA A 159 6.42 7.45 -1.51
C ALA A 159 6.52 8.59 -0.47
N ALA A 160 5.76 9.67 -0.65
CA ALA A 160 5.67 10.77 0.30
C ALA A 160 5.15 10.32 1.70
N ARG A 161 4.44 9.19 1.78
CA ARG A 161 3.99 8.53 3.01
C ARG A 161 5.10 8.26 4.03
N ARG A 162 6.36 8.09 3.61
CA ARG A 162 7.48 7.83 4.53
C ARG A 162 7.83 9.01 5.44
N ARG A 163 7.25 10.20 5.20
CA ARG A 163 7.49 11.42 5.98
C ARG A 163 6.44 11.73 7.05
N CYS A 164 5.32 11.02 7.08
CA CYS A 164 4.21 11.33 7.99
C CYS A 164 3.94 10.19 8.99
N THR A 165 3.69 10.56 10.25
CA THR A 165 3.37 9.68 11.37
C THR A 165 2.02 8.95 11.18
N PRO A 166 1.83 7.78 11.82
CA PRO A 166 0.73 6.84 11.53
C PRO A 166 -0.70 7.32 11.84
N THR A 167 -0.90 8.58 12.25
CA THR A 167 -2.20 9.11 12.71
C THR A 167 -3.01 9.85 11.63
N ALA A 168 -2.52 9.95 10.39
CA ALA A 168 -3.23 10.68 9.33
C ALA A 168 -3.42 9.83 8.06
N PHE A 169 -4.68 9.60 7.71
CA PHE A 169 -5.19 9.04 6.45
C PHE A 169 -6.49 9.81 6.11
N PRO A 170 -6.92 9.98 4.84
CA PRO A 170 -6.25 9.76 3.55
C PRO A 170 -6.32 10.95 2.55
N TRP A 171 -5.42 10.95 1.57
CA TRP A 171 -4.95 12.03 0.66
C TRP A 171 -5.85 12.37 -0.54
N CYS A 172 -5.52 13.43 -1.33
CA CYS A 172 -6.32 13.98 -2.46
C CYS A 172 -5.46 14.38 -3.71
N SER A 173 -5.97 14.33 -4.95
CA SER A 173 -5.30 14.72 -6.23
C SER A 173 -6.12 15.74 -7.05
N THR A 174 -5.57 16.42 -8.08
CA THR A 174 -6.36 17.13 -9.11
C THR A 174 -5.81 16.82 -10.52
N ALA A 175 -6.66 16.32 -11.43
CA ALA A 175 -6.34 16.23 -12.86
C ALA A 175 -7.60 16.51 -13.72
N PRO A 176 -7.52 17.32 -14.79
CA PRO A 176 -8.61 17.49 -15.75
C PRO A 176 -8.62 16.36 -16.79
N PHE A 177 -9.80 15.88 -17.18
CA PHE A 177 -10.04 14.86 -18.22
C PHE A 177 -10.10 15.54 -19.61
N PRO A 178 -9.65 14.90 -20.72
CA PRO A 178 -9.71 15.51 -22.05
C PRO A 178 -11.11 15.34 -22.68
N ARG A 179 -11.51 16.33 -23.49
CA ARG A 179 -12.78 16.35 -24.22
C ARG A 179 -12.79 15.29 -25.34
N SER A 180 -13.90 14.57 -25.47
CA SER A 180 -14.29 13.96 -26.75
C SER A 180 -14.88 15.04 -27.64
N THR A 181 -14.29 15.26 -28.81
CA THR A 181 -14.98 15.88 -29.94
C THR A 181 -15.10 14.84 -31.04
N ASN A 182 -16.32 14.81 -31.58
CA ASN A 182 -16.85 14.02 -32.70
C ASN A 182 -15.92 14.02 -33.91
#